data_AF-A0A8T0IY50-F1
#
_entry.id   AF-A0A8T0IY50-F1
#
_cell.length_a   1.000
_cell.length_b   1.000
_cell.length_c   1.000
_cell.angle_alpha   90.00
_cell.angle_beta   90.00
_cell.angle_gamma   90.00
#
_symmetry.space_group_name_H-M   'P 1'
#
loop_
_entity.id
_entity.type
_entity.pdbx_description
1 polymer ?
#
loop_
_entity_poly.entity_id
_entity_poly.type
_entity_poly.pdbx_seq_one_letter_code
_entity_poly.pdbx_strand_id
1 'polypeptide(L)'
;MESLQGFQTLRDFFARQQSELGIECLKMKTIHGSMLCGVALKNNKEVLVVCKTEVGGVLSSQMLTLSGSGNVGSWGLVTMAGDSASSFQVFVIEGCASGVWHKVSMYDSRRQAWLKLCQLPDSMWSYLPLLPRLPSVVLGEFLYILLLPLDGVERTCFTIAALDYNGNEWSEFHVITPRAFSRLRLVKVEEHLLLVGIREGRFVDRYFIIHVTMSTTKTKCVEICEMPEEFATALVDSNAKVKSSAVVCGHGDSVFFMTSTKKPVAYSTSRNAWNFVFQTIV
;
A
#
# COMPACT_ATOMS: atom_id res chain seq x y z
N MET A 1 -23.36 -21.31 2.13
CA MET A 1 -22.50 -22.28 1.44
C MET A 1 -21.42 -21.52 0.72
N GLU A 2 -20.16 -21.93 0.86
CA GLU A 2 -19.08 -21.42 0.02
C GLU A 2 -19.34 -21.86 -1.43
N SER A 3 -19.00 -21.03 -2.41
CA SER A 3 -19.10 -21.43 -3.82
C SER A 3 -18.04 -22.49 -4.12
N LEU A 4 -18.50 -23.75 -4.20
CA LEU A 4 -17.68 -24.90 -4.56
C LEU A 4 -16.95 -24.70 -5.90
N GLN A 5 -17.57 -24.00 -6.85
CA GLN A 5 -17.01 -23.72 -8.17
C GLN A 5 -15.86 -22.71 -8.12
N GLY A 6 -16.01 -21.64 -7.32
CA GLY A 6 -14.96 -20.66 -7.08
C GLY A 6 -13.70 -21.28 -6.53
N PHE A 7 -13.90 -22.09 -5.49
CA PHE A 7 -12.83 -22.81 -4.80
C PHE A 7 -12.10 -23.78 -5.73
N GLN A 8 -12.85 -24.57 -6.50
CA GLN A 8 -12.26 -25.51 -7.44
C GLN A 8 -11.47 -24.80 -8.54
N THR A 9 -11.98 -23.69 -9.08
CA THR A 9 -11.28 -22.91 -10.11
C THR A 9 -9.92 -22.41 -9.61
N LEU A 10 -9.87 -21.87 -8.39
CA LEU A 10 -8.64 -21.33 -7.82
C LEU A 10 -7.65 -22.45 -7.48
N ARG A 11 -8.15 -23.58 -6.97
CA ARG A 11 -7.34 -24.78 -6.73
C ARG A 11 -6.71 -25.29 -8.04
N ASP A 12 -7.52 -25.42 -9.09
CA ASP A 12 -7.05 -25.87 -10.41
C ASP A 12 -6.04 -24.90 -11.02
N PHE A 13 -6.25 -23.60 -10.83
CA PHE A 13 -5.28 -22.58 -11.20
C PHE A 13 -3.93 -22.83 -10.51
N PHE A 14 -3.89 -22.94 -9.18
CA PHE A 14 -2.64 -23.18 -8.47
C PHE A 14 -1.98 -24.51 -8.85
N ALA A 15 -2.77 -25.57 -9.06
CA ALA A 15 -2.25 -26.88 -9.47
C ALA A 15 -1.53 -26.81 -10.83
N ARG A 16 -2.10 -26.12 -11.82
CA ARG A 16 -1.45 -25.92 -13.14
C ARG A 16 -0.20 -25.05 -13.02
N GLN A 17 -0.30 -23.98 -12.23
CA GLN A 17 0.81 -23.05 -12.02
C GLN A 17 1.97 -23.67 -11.23
N GLN A 18 1.72 -24.69 -10.41
CA GLN A 18 2.77 -25.42 -9.69
C GLN A 18 3.72 -26.12 -10.66
N SER A 19 3.20 -26.86 -11.64
CA SER A 19 4.01 -27.58 -12.62
C SER A 19 4.72 -26.65 -13.61
N GLU A 20 4.10 -25.53 -13.96
CA GLU A 20 4.61 -24.65 -15.02
C GLU A 20 5.55 -23.56 -14.51
N LEU A 21 5.21 -22.93 -13.37
CA LEU A 21 5.87 -21.72 -12.88
C LEU A 21 6.46 -21.88 -11.47
N GLY A 22 6.42 -23.09 -10.89
CA GLY A 22 6.93 -23.35 -9.54
C GLY A 22 6.12 -22.62 -8.46
N ILE A 23 4.81 -22.45 -8.67
CA ILE A 23 3.90 -21.78 -7.72
C ILE A 23 3.33 -22.81 -6.73
N GLU A 24 3.71 -22.71 -5.47
CA GLU A 24 3.20 -23.52 -4.36
C GLU A 24 2.11 -22.77 -3.60
N CYS A 25 0.87 -23.28 -3.62
CA CYS A 25 -0.21 -22.71 -2.84
C CYS A 25 -0.05 -23.04 -1.35
N LEU A 26 0.06 -22.02 -0.50
CA LEU A 26 0.15 -22.17 0.95
C LEU A 26 -1.23 -22.33 1.59
N LYS A 27 -2.15 -21.40 1.29
CA LYS A 27 -3.47 -21.38 1.92
C LYS A 27 -4.50 -20.65 1.06
N MET A 28 -5.68 -21.26 0.94
CA MET A 28 -6.87 -20.62 0.37
C MET A 28 -7.91 -20.38 1.46
N LYS A 29 -8.69 -19.31 1.33
CA LYS A 29 -9.85 -19.02 2.17
C LYS A 29 -10.89 -18.19 1.44
N THR A 30 -12.15 -18.53 1.67
CA THR A 30 -13.27 -17.65 1.33
C THR A 30 -13.35 -16.52 2.35
N ILE A 31 -12.98 -15.32 1.92
CA ILE A 31 -13.20 -14.06 2.60
C ILE A 31 -14.66 -13.64 2.32
N HIS A 32 -15.43 -13.51 3.40
CA HIS A 32 -16.84 -13.13 3.45
C HIS A 32 -17.79 -13.71 2.36
N GLY A 33 -17.63 -14.96 1.98
CA GLY A 33 -18.60 -15.65 1.11
C GLY A 33 -18.68 -15.15 -0.34
N SER A 34 -17.93 -14.09 -0.70
CA SER A 34 -17.94 -13.52 -2.06
C SER A 34 -16.54 -13.34 -2.64
N MET A 35 -15.49 -13.27 -1.81
CA MET A 35 -14.10 -13.17 -2.25
C MET A 35 -13.29 -14.39 -1.82
N LEU A 36 -12.79 -15.18 -2.77
CA LEU A 36 -11.88 -16.28 -2.50
C LEU A 36 -10.43 -15.81 -2.71
N CYS A 37 -9.61 -15.88 -1.67
CA CYS A 37 -8.19 -15.54 -1.77
C CYS A 37 -7.31 -16.78 -1.53
N GLY A 38 -6.26 -16.91 -2.32
CA GLY A 38 -5.18 -17.87 -2.15
C GLY A 38 -3.85 -17.14 -2.03
N VAL A 39 -3.05 -17.58 -1.06
CA VAL A 39 -1.66 -17.15 -0.89
C VAL A 39 -0.76 -18.29 -1.34
N ALA A 40 0.24 -17.96 -2.15
CA ALA A 40 1.19 -18.89 -2.74
C ALA A 40 2.62 -18.34 -2.70
N LEU A 41 3.59 -19.23 -2.91
CA LEU A 41 5.00 -18.90 -3.14
C LEU A 41 5.40 -19.33 -4.54
N LYS A 42 6.01 -18.44 -5.31
CA LYS A 42 6.63 -18.77 -6.59
C LYS A 42 8.13 -18.98 -6.39
N ASN A 43 8.61 -20.16 -6.79
CA ASN A 43 10.02 -20.57 -6.69
C ASN A 43 10.60 -20.41 -5.26
N ASN A 44 9.77 -20.55 -4.22
CA ASN A 44 10.12 -20.34 -2.80
C ASN A 44 10.72 -18.96 -2.48
N LYS A 45 10.51 -17.96 -3.35
CA LYS A 45 11.15 -16.64 -3.22
C LYS A 45 10.15 -15.49 -3.26
N GLU A 46 9.13 -15.61 -4.09
CA GLU A 46 8.15 -14.55 -4.32
C GLU A 46 6.82 -14.94 -3.72
N VAL A 47 6.26 -14.09 -2.87
CA VAL A 47 4.88 -14.27 -2.40
C VAL A 47 3.94 -13.85 -3.51
N LEU A 48 2.87 -14.61 -3.68
CA LEU A 48 1.79 -14.36 -4.60
C LEU A 48 0.46 -14.42 -3.86
N VAL A 49 -0.33 -13.36 -3.96
CA VAL A 49 -1.74 -13.37 -3.54
C VAL A 49 -2.62 -13.36 -4.77
N VAL A 50 -3.49 -14.36 -4.92
CA VAL A 50 -4.52 -14.42 -5.95
C VAL A 50 -5.87 -14.37 -5.28
N CYS A 51 -6.62 -13.32 -5.53
CA CYS A 51 -8.00 -13.22 -5.07
C CYS A 51 -8.96 -13.21 -6.25
N LYS A 52 -10.11 -13.86 -6.07
CA LYS A 52 -11.21 -13.99 -7.01
C LYS A 52 -12.49 -13.56 -6.31
N THR A 53 -13.19 -12.59 -6.86
CA THR A 53 -14.55 -12.24 -6.40
C THR A 53 -15.58 -12.93 -7.28
N GLU A 54 -16.62 -13.51 -6.69
CA GLU A 54 -17.76 -14.03 -7.43
C GLU A 54 -18.89 -13.01 -7.45
N VAL A 55 -18.83 -12.10 -8.42
CA VAL A 55 -19.95 -11.22 -8.75
C VAL A 55 -20.22 -11.38 -10.24
N GLY A 56 -21.34 -12.00 -10.60
CA GLY A 56 -21.77 -12.15 -12.00
C GLY A 56 -20.88 -13.05 -12.90
N GLY A 57 -20.07 -13.94 -12.34
CA GLY A 57 -19.28 -14.91 -13.12
C GLY A 57 -17.99 -14.37 -13.77
N VAL A 58 -17.62 -13.10 -13.52
CA VAL A 58 -16.41 -12.49 -14.09
C VAL A 58 -15.18 -12.76 -13.21
N LEU A 59 -14.17 -13.39 -13.81
CA LEU A 59 -12.89 -13.71 -13.17
C LEU A 59 -11.94 -12.50 -13.26
N SER A 60 -11.50 -11.98 -12.11
CA SER A 60 -10.31 -11.13 -12.05
C SER A 60 -9.31 -11.77 -11.10
N SER A 61 -8.06 -11.89 -11.54
CA SER A 61 -6.93 -12.36 -10.75
C SER A 61 -5.93 -11.23 -10.69
N GLN A 62 -5.52 -10.83 -9.49
CA GLN A 62 -4.35 -9.99 -9.32
C GLN A 62 -3.18 -10.82 -8.79
N MET A 63 -1.99 -10.43 -9.22
CA MET A 63 -0.72 -11.04 -8.84
C MET A 63 0.06 -9.97 -8.08
N LEU A 64 0.24 -10.15 -6.77
CA LEU A 64 1.03 -9.24 -5.95
C LEU A 64 2.36 -9.87 -5.59
N THR A 65 3.46 -9.23 -5.99
CA THR A 65 4.84 -9.56 -5.59
C THR A 65 5.23 -8.81 -4.30
N LEU A 66 6.22 -9.33 -3.57
CA LEU A 66 6.67 -8.88 -2.23
C LEU A 66 6.70 -7.35 -2.06
N SER A 67 6.22 -6.87 -0.90
CA SER A 67 6.12 -5.45 -0.47
C SER A 67 5.20 -4.52 -1.28
N GLY A 68 4.15 -5.03 -1.92
CA GLY A 68 3.18 -4.22 -2.66
C GLY A 68 1.76 -4.16 -2.08
N SER A 69 1.04 -3.10 -2.45
CA SER A 69 -0.42 -3.06 -2.42
C SER A 69 -0.98 -3.31 -3.82
N GLY A 70 -2.13 -3.97 -3.90
CA GLY A 70 -2.82 -4.20 -5.16
C GLY A 70 -4.31 -4.35 -4.97
N ASN A 71 -4.98 -4.44 -6.09
CA ASN A 71 -6.43 -4.33 -6.14
C ASN A 71 -7.00 -5.74 -6.23
N VAL A 72 -8.22 -5.97 -5.77
CA VAL A 72 -8.92 -7.24 -6.04
C VAL A 72 -10.24 -6.92 -6.68
N GLY A 73 -10.28 -7.07 -8.01
CA GLY A 73 -11.40 -6.61 -8.82
C GLY A 73 -11.71 -5.14 -8.58
N SER A 74 -13.00 -4.80 -8.64
CA SER A 74 -13.49 -3.44 -8.37
C SER A 74 -13.88 -3.21 -6.90
N TRP A 75 -13.60 -4.15 -5.99
CA TRP A 75 -14.21 -4.14 -4.65
C TRP A 75 -13.28 -4.45 -3.48
N GLY A 76 -12.07 -4.97 -3.71
CA GLY A 76 -11.15 -5.34 -2.64
C GLY A 76 -9.83 -4.59 -2.68
N LEU A 77 -9.24 -4.42 -1.50
CA LEU A 77 -7.86 -3.97 -1.33
C LEU A 77 -7.03 -5.12 -0.76
N VAL A 78 -5.84 -5.32 -1.31
CA VAL A 78 -4.85 -6.24 -0.75
C VAL A 78 -3.55 -5.51 -0.51
N THR A 79 -3.00 -5.68 0.70
CA THR A 79 -1.74 -5.07 1.10
C THR A 79 -0.88 -6.14 1.73
N MET A 80 0.38 -6.23 1.33
CA MET A 80 1.31 -7.20 1.89
C MET A 80 2.41 -6.53 2.70
N ALA A 81 2.78 -7.18 3.80
CA ALA A 81 3.96 -6.88 4.61
C ALA A 81 4.86 -8.12 4.62
N GLY A 82 6.17 -7.94 4.65
CA GLY A 82 7.09 -9.06 4.79
C GLY A 82 8.46 -8.76 4.21
N ASP A 83 9.48 -9.33 4.82
CA ASP A 83 10.88 -9.22 4.39
C ASP A 83 11.31 -10.43 3.53
N SER A 84 10.58 -11.54 3.64
CA SER A 84 10.95 -12.85 3.10
C SER A 84 9.73 -13.72 2.80
N ALA A 85 9.91 -14.75 1.96
CA ALA A 85 8.91 -15.78 1.69
C ALA A 85 8.52 -16.60 2.94
N SER A 86 9.35 -16.57 4.00
CA SER A 86 9.10 -17.28 5.25
C SER A 86 8.36 -16.44 6.31
N SER A 87 8.36 -15.11 6.18
CA SER A 87 7.83 -14.20 7.20
C SER A 87 7.12 -13.03 6.54
N PHE A 88 5.82 -13.19 6.29
CA PHE A 88 4.99 -12.19 5.65
C PHE A 88 3.54 -12.25 6.14
N GLN A 89 2.84 -11.14 5.94
CA GLN A 89 1.43 -10.96 6.22
C GLN A 89 0.72 -10.41 4.99
N VAL A 90 -0.47 -10.94 4.71
CA VAL A 90 -1.33 -10.47 3.61
C VAL A 90 -2.63 -9.98 4.20
N PHE A 91 -2.89 -8.68 4.06
CA PHE A 91 -4.13 -8.04 4.46
C PHE A 91 -5.07 -8.01 3.25
N VAL A 92 -6.31 -8.43 3.47
CA VAL A 92 -7.38 -8.39 2.48
C VAL A 92 -8.55 -7.66 3.11
N ILE A 93 -8.98 -6.57 2.47
CA ILE A 93 -10.17 -5.82 2.83
C ILE A 93 -11.19 -6.00 1.72
N GLU A 94 -12.35 -6.54 2.07
CA GLU A 94 -13.44 -6.76 1.13
C GLU A 94 -14.49 -5.64 1.24
N GLY A 95 -14.73 -4.94 0.14
CA GLY A 95 -15.90 -4.11 -0.07
C GLY A 95 -17.10 -4.98 -0.42
N CYS A 96 -18.04 -5.15 0.51
CA CYS A 96 -19.27 -5.86 0.23
C CYS A 96 -20.28 -4.94 -0.49
N ALA A 97 -20.81 -5.38 -1.64
CA ALA A 97 -21.81 -4.63 -2.40
C ALA A 97 -23.17 -4.48 -1.67
N SER A 98 -23.44 -5.30 -0.65
CA SER A 98 -24.69 -5.24 0.12
C SER A 98 -24.65 -4.27 1.30
N GLY A 99 -23.53 -3.57 1.53
CA GLY A 99 -23.47 -2.40 2.42
C GLY A 99 -23.53 -2.67 3.93
N VAL A 100 -23.32 -3.91 4.39
CA VAL A 100 -23.49 -4.23 5.83
C VAL A 100 -22.22 -4.72 6.53
N TRP A 101 -21.18 -5.16 5.80
CA TRP A 101 -19.98 -5.72 6.46
C TRP A 101 -18.70 -5.53 5.66
N HIS A 102 -17.71 -4.93 6.30
CA HIS A 102 -16.38 -4.73 5.75
C HIS A 102 -15.37 -5.37 6.67
N LYS A 103 -15.03 -6.62 6.37
CA LYS A 103 -14.12 -7.41 7.18
C LYS A 103 -12.71 -7.25 6.65
N VAL A 104 -11.78 -7.02 7.57
CA VAL A 104 -10.36 -7.17 7.30
C VAL A 104 -9.94 -8.58 7.67
N SER A 105 -9.29 -9.27 6.75
CA SER A 105 -8.68 -10.57 6.98
C SER A 105 -7.18 -10.48 6.77
N MET A 106 -6.42 -11.19 7.59
CA MET A 106 -4.97 -11.23 7.48
C MET A 106 -4.51 -12.69 7.38
N TYR A 107 -3.74 -13.04 6.36
CA TYR A 107 -2.96 -14.27 6.37
C TYR A 107 -1.62 -14.02 7.04
N ASP A 108 -1.28 -14.80 8.06
CA ASP A 108 0.02 -14.76 8.74
C ASP A 108 0.80 -16.03 8.35
N SER A 109 1.94 -15.86 7.65
CA SER A 109 2.74 -16.98 7.16
C SER A 109 3.36 -17.82 8.28
N ARG A 110 3.68 -17.20 9.43
CA ARG A 110 4.27 -17.91 10.58
C ARG A 110 3.26 -18.82 11.23
N ARG A 111 2.00 -18.37 11.30
CA ARG A 111 0.87 -19.15 11.82
C ARG A 111 0.26 -20.08 10.76
N GLN A 112 0.63 -19.89 9.50
CA GLN A 112 -0.01 -20.51 8.32
C GLN A 112 -1.54 -20.43 8.35
N ALA A 113 -2.07 -19.32 8.88
CA ALA A 113 -3.48 -19.18 9.21
C ALA A 113 -4.03 -17.81 8.80
N TRP A 114 -5.30 -17.82 8.44
CA TRP A 114 -6.07 -16.60 8.19
C TRP A 114 -6.75 -16.13 9.46
N LEU A 115 -6.31 -15.00 9.97
CA LEU A 115 -6.89 -14.28 11.09
C LEU A 115 -7.99 -13.33 10.62
N LYS A 116 -9.01 -13.14 11.45
CA LYS A 116 -10.05 -12.14 11.24
C LYS A 116 -9.71 -10.94 12.11
N LEU A 117 -9.61 -9.77 11.50
CA LEU A 117 -9.38 -8.50 12.20
C LEU A 117 -10.71 -7.77 12.41
N CYS A 118 -10.66 -6.62 13.08
CA CYS A 118 -11.79 -5.74 13.30
C CYS A 118 -12.33 -5.22 11.95
N GLN A 119 -13.56 -4.70 12.00
CA GLN A 119 -14.24 -4.21 10.81
C GLN A 119 -13.72 -2.83 10.44
N LEU A 120 -13.86 -2.45 9.17
CA LEU A 120 -13.62 -1.06 8.76
C LEU A 120 -14.55 -0.13 9.54
N PRO A 121 -14.03 0.98 10.09
CA PRO A 121 -14.85 1.96 10.81
C PRO A 121 -15.84 2.66 9.86
N ASP A 122 -16.96 3.12 10.41
CA ASP A 122 -18.06 3.74 9.67
C ASP A 122 -17.62 4.95 8.84
N SER A 123 -16.64 5.71 9.35
CA SER A 123 -16.00 6.84 8.67
C SER A 123 -15.35 6.47 7.33
N MET A 124 -14.94 5.21 7.15
CA MET A 124 -14.34 4.71 5.91
C MET A 124 -15.37 4.21 4.90
N TRP A 125 -16.66 4.13 5.25
CA TRP A 125 -17.67 3.52 4.39
C TRP A 125 -17.92 4.32 3.10
N SER A 126 -17.77 5.63 3.16
CA SER A 126 -17.87 6.48 1.96
C SER A 126 -16.77 6.20 0.92
N TYR A 127 -15.67 5.56 1.33
CA TYR A 127 -14.55 5.21 0.46
C TYR A 127 -14.62 3.78 -0.09
N LEU A 128 -15.62 2.99 0.28
CA LEU A 128 -15.75 1.59 -0.18
C LEU A 128 -15.75 1.41 -1.70
N PRO A 129 -16.44 2.26 -2.49
CA PRO A 129 -16.36 2.17 -3.95
C PRO A 129 -14.95 2.43 -4.49
N LEU A 130 -14.12 3.11 -3.71
CA LEU A 130 -12.73 3.41 -4.04
C LEU A 130 -11.74 2.47 -3.36
N LEU A 131 -12.19 1.52 -2.54
CA LEU A 131 -11.31 0.64 -1.77
C LEU A 131 -10.17 0.03 -2.62
N PRO A 132 -10.40 -0.45 -3.85
CA PRO A 132 -9.32 -0.99 -4.69
C PRO A 132 -8.31 0.07 -5.13
N ARG A 133 -8.64 1.35 -5.07
CA ARG A 133 -7.78 2.46 -5.50
C ARG A 133 -7.11 3.18 -4.33
N LEU A 134 -7.46 2.84 -3.09
CA LEU A 134 -6.88 3.50 -1.93
C LEU A 134 -5.42 3.08 -1.75
N PRO A 135 -4.48 4.03 -1.70
CA PRO A 135 -3.09 3.72 -1.39
C PRO A 135 -2.99 3.13 0.02
N SER A 136 -2.23 2.04 0.15
CA SER A 136 -2.06 1.38 1.45
C SER A 136 -0.66 0.81 1.61
N VAL A 137 -0.19 0.74 2.84
CA VAL A 137 1.12 0.18 3.16
C VAL A 137 1.15 -0.33 4.59
N VAL A 138 1.99 -1.34 4.85
CA VAL A 138 2.20 -1.87 6.20
C VAL A 138 3.56 -1.42 6.73
N LEU A 139 3.54 -0.74 7.87
CA LEU A 139 4.73 -0.21 8.54
C LEU A 139 4.66 -0.54 10.04
N GLY A 140 5.63 -1.30 10.54
CA GLY A 140 5.59 -1.85 11.89
C GLY A 140 4.38 -2.77 12.06
N GLU A 141 3.63 -2.57 13.14
CA GLU A 141 2.40 -3.31 13.46
C GLU A 141 1.11 -2.71 12.90
N PHE A 142 1.25 -1.75 11.97
CA PHE A 142 0.13 -0.98 11.46
C PHE A 142 -0.05 -1.16 9.96
N LEU A 143 -1.29 -1.39 9.54
CA LEU A 143 -1.74 -1.21 8.15
C LEU A 143 -2.28 0.21 7.99
N TYR A 144 -1.62 1.01 7.15
CA TYR A 144 -2.04 2.37 6.82
C TYR A 144 -2.78 2.41 5.50
N ILE A 145 -3.85 3.20 5.44
CA ILE A 145 -4.66 3.44 4.25
C ILE A 145 -4.87 4.95 4.12
N LEU A 146 -4.45 5.50 2.99
CA LEU A 146 -4.71 6.89 2.66
C LEU A 146 -6.12 7.03 2.10
N LEU A 147 -6.98 7.74 2.83
CA LEU A 147 -8.34 8.06 2.41
C LEU A 147 -8.28 9.28 1.48
N LEU A 148 -8.25 9.01 0.17
CA LEU A 148 -8.23 10.06 -0.84
C LEU A 148 -9.64 10.66 -1.00
N PRO A 149 -9.76 12.00 -1.01
CA PRO A 149 -11.04 12.63 -1.32
C PRO A 149 -11.52 12.21 -2.72
N LEU A 150 -12.84 11.96 -2.82
CA LEU A 150 -13.49 11.34 -4.00
C LEU A 150 -13.40 12.18 -5.29
N ASP A 151 -13.03 13.45 -5.18
CA ASP A 151 -13.21 14.47 -6.21
C ASP A 151 -11.94 14.85 -6.98
N GLY A 152 -10.78 14.29 -6.61
CA GLY A 152 -9.49 14.67 -7.23
C GLY A 152 -9.08 16.12 -6.98
N VAL A 153 -9.81 16.83 -6.11
CA VAL A 153 -9.59 18.24 -5.79
C VAL A 153 -8.37 18.35 -4.87
N GLU A 154 -7.54 19.36 -5.12
CA GLU A 154 -6.43 19.66 -4.23
C GLU A 154 -6.97 20.00 -2.82
N ARG A 155 -6.46 19.33 -1.78
CA ARG A 155 -6.85 19.61 -0.38
C ARG A 155 -5.65 19.90 0.50
N THR A 156 -5.85 20.65 1.58
CA THR A 156 -4.84 20.91 2.60
C THR A 156 -4.93 19.94 3.79
N CYS A 157 -5.91 19.04 3.78
CA CYS A 157 -6.13 18.07 4.85
C CYS A 157 -6.50 16.72 4.25
N PHE A 158 -5.83 15.67 4.73
CA PHE A 158 -6.02 14.29 4.29
C PHE A 158 -6.15 13.38 5.49
N THR A 159 -6.90 12.29 5.35
CA THR A 159 -7.07 11.31 6.43
C THR A 159 -6.28 10.04 6.10
N ILE A 160 -5.49 9.58 7.07
CA ILE A 160 -4.84 8.28 7.04
C ILE A 160 -5.51 7.42 8.11
N ALA A 161 -6.14 6.33 7.70
CA ALA A 161 -6.63 5.31 8.61
C ALA A 161 -5.49 4.33 8.90
N ALA A 162 -5.31 3.95 10.15
CA ALA A 162 -4.31 3.00 10.59
C ALA A 162 -4.95 1.89 11.41
N LEU A 163 -4.75 0.65 11.00
CA LEU A 163 -5.14 -0.53 11.75
C LEU A 163 -3.93 -1.07 12.50
N ASP A 164 -3.93 -0.95 13.83
CA ASP A 164 -3.06 -1.76 14.69
C ASP A 164 -3.60 -3.19 14.64
N TYR A 165 -2.90 -4.08 13.93
CA TYR A 165 -3.39 -5.46 13.79
C TYR A 165 -3.07 -6.35 15.01
N ASN A 166 -2.22 -5.87 15.94
CA ASN A 166 -1.97 -6.54 17.22
C ASN A 166 -3.04 -6.14 18.24
N GLY A 167 -3.30 -4.84 18.39
CA GLY A 167 -4.39 -4.29 19.20
C GLY A 167 -5.78 -4.51 18.60
N ASN A 168 -5.83 -4.82 17.30
CA ASN A 168 -7.04 -5.01 16.51
C ASN A 168 -7.99 -3.81 16.56
N GLU A 169 -7.42 -2.61 16.43
CA GLU A 169 -8.11 -1.33 16.58
C GLU A 169 -7.75 -0.38 15.44
N TRP A 170 -8.73 0.41 15.00
CA TRP A 170 -8.52 1.46 14.01
C TRP A 170 -8.29 2.81 14.68
N SER A 171 -7.33 3.56 14.15
CA SER A 171 -7.11 4.97 14.45
C SER A 171 -7.19 5.77 13.16
N GLU A 172 -7.69 7.01 13.27
CA GLU A 172 -7.67 7.95 12.15
C GLU A 172 -6.77 9.12 12.46
N PHE A 173 -6.00 9.51 11.45
CA PHE A 173 -5.04 10.58 11.56
C PHE A 173 -5.28 11.61 10.48
N HIS A 174 -5.34 12.87 10.87
CA HIS A 174 -5.46 13.98 9.92
C HIS A 174 -4.08 14.58 9.67
N VAL A 175 -3.70 14.63 8.39
CA VAL A 175 -2.47 15.26 7.92
C VAL A 175 -2.85 16.59 7.30
N ILE A 176 -2.51 17.68 8.00
CA ILE A 176 -2.73 19.05 7.51
C ILE A 176 -1.44 19.54 6.88
N THR A 177 -1.54 20.03 5.64
CA THR A 177 -0.45 20.60 4.86
C THR A 177 -0.68 22.10 4.62
N PRO A 178 0.38 22.92 4.58
CA PRO A 178 0.27 24.37 4.29
C PRO A 178 -0.22 24.68 2.87
N ARG A 179 -0.24 23.69 1.97
CA ARG A 179 -0.66 23.83 0.58
C ARG A 179 -1.52 22.65 0.17
N ALA A 180 -2.32 22.86 -0.87
CA ALA A 180 -3.21 21.84 -1.37
C ALA A 180 -2.48 20.86 -2.31
N PHE A 181 -2.80 19.57 -2.22
CA PHE A 181 -2.25 18.52 -3.09
C PHE A 181 -3.33 17.59 -3.61
N SER A 182 -3.10 16.99 -4.78
CA SER A 182 -3.92 15.96 -5.40
C SER A 182 -3.11 14.68 -5.65
N ARG A 183 -3.81 13.62 -6.08
CA ARG A 183 -3.22 12.35 -6.55
C ARG A 183 -2.20 11.72 -5.58
N LEU A 184 -2.40 11.90 -4.28
CA LEU A 184 -1.48 11.38 -3.28
C LEU A 184 -1.34 9.86 -3.37
N ARG A 185 -0.12 9.40 -3.12
CA ARG A 185 0.28 8.00 -2.97
C ARG A 185 0.93 7.83 -1.61
N LEU A 186 0.73 6.66 -1.02
CA LEU A 186 1.30 6.30 0.26
C LEU A 186 2.51 5.40 0.00
N VAL A 187 3.67 5.79 0.53
CA VAL A 187 4.93 5.08 0.34
C VAL A 187 5.56 4.81 1.71
N LYS A 188 6.15 3.63 1.86
CA LYS A 188 6.99 3.29 3.01
C LYS A 188 8.46 3.32 2.61
N VAL A 189 9.27 3.96 3.45
CA VAL A 189 10.74 3.97 3.33
C VAL A 189 11.31 3.64 4.70
N GLU A 190 11.93 2.46 4.84
CA GLU A 190 12.37 1.92 6.13
C GLU A 190 11.27 2.00 7.22
N GLU A 191 11.48 2.84 8.23
CA GLU A 191 10.61 3.10 9.37
C GLU A 191 9.70 4.33 9.17
N HIS A 192 9.70 4.91 7.97
CA HIS A 192 8.98 6.16 7.66
C HIS A 192 7.80 5.93 6.74
N LEU A 193 6.73 6.67 7.02
CA LEU A 193 5.56 6.81 6.15
C LEU A 193 5.67 8.14 5.39
N LEU A 194 5.61 8.07 4.07
CA LEU A 194 5.72 9.22 3.18
C LEU A 194 4.47 9.31 2.31
N LEU A 195 4.01 10.53 2.04
CA LEU A 195 3.05 10.77 0.97
C LEU A 195 3.76 11.38 -0.23
N VAL A 196 3.48 10.86 -1.41
CA VAL A 196 3.94 11.46 -2.67
C VAL A 196 2.73 12.06 -3.36
N GLY A 197 2.70 13.37 -3.52
CA GLY A 197 1.58 14.12 -4.07
C GLY A 197 1.95 14.95 -5.27
N ILE A 198 0.93 15.37 -6.02
CA ILE A 198 1.07 16.27 -7.15
C ILE A 198 0.36 17.58 -6.81
N ARG A 199 0.95 18.70 -7.22
CA ARG A 199 0.25 19.97 -7.32
C ARG A 199 0.14 20.30 -8.80
N GLU A 200 -1.09 20.36 -9.28
CA GLU A 200 -1.35 20.55 -10.70
C GLU A 200 -1.07 22.02 -11.06
N GLY A 201 -0.15 22.22 -12.00
CA GLY A 201 0.23 23.55 -12.45
C GLY A 201 -0.55 23.94 -13.71
N ARG A 202 -0.66 25.26 -13.99
CA ARG A 202 -1.22 25.71 -15.29
C ARG A 202 -0.39 25.26 -16.50
N PHE A 203 0.90 24.98 -16.30
CA PHE A 203 1.84 24.68 -17.38
C PHE A 203 2.67 23.41 -17.11
N VAL A 204 3.02 23.13 -15.85
CA VAL A 204 3.84 21.98 -15.46
C VAL A 204 3.38 21.49 -14.09
N ASP A 205 3.13 20.19 -13.97
CA ASP A 205 2.81 19.54 -12.70
C ASP A 205 4.07 19.43 -11.82
N ARG A 206 3.90 19.64 -10.51
CA ARG A 206 5.01 19.59 -9.55
C ARG A 206 4.77 18.48 -8.54
N TYR A 207 5.78 17.65 -8.35
CA TYR A 207 5.69 16.49 -7.47
C TYR A 207 6.31 16.82 -6.12
N PHE A 208 5.69 16.32 -5.05
CA PHE A 208 6.10 16.60 -3.68
C PHE A 208 6.14 15.33 -2.85
N ILE A 209 7.11 15.26 -1.94
CA ILE A 209 7.10 14.32 -0.83
C ILE A 209 6.73 15.04 0.46
N ILE A 210 5.85 14.42 1.21
CA ILE A 210 5.34 14.91 2.48
C ILE A 210 5.75 13.87 3.53
N HIS A 211 6.67 14.25 4.41
CA HIS A 211 7.07 13.39 5.52
C HIS A 211 6.04 13.47 6.64
N VAL A 212 5.44 12.31 6.95
CA VAL A 212 4.43 12.20 8.00
C VAL A 212 5.03 11.44 9.17
N THR A 213 5.15 12.12 10.32
CA THR A 213 5.41 11.43 11.59
C THR A 213 4.10 11.14 12.28
N MET A 214 3.94 9.89 12.69
CA MET A 214 2.79 9.42 13.45
C MET A 214 3.25 8.98 14.83
N SER A 215 2.47 9.36 15.83
CA SER A 215 2.52 8.80 17.18
C SER A 215 1.14 8.25 17.48
N THR A 216 1.01 7.46 18.54
CA THR A 216 -0.26 6.85 18.96
C THR A 216 -1.41 7.85 19.11
N THR A 217 -1.12 9.14 19.34
CA THR A 217 -2.15 10.16 19.61
C THR A 217 -2.12 11.36 18.66
N LYS A 218 -1.07 11.52 17.85
CA LYS A 218 -0.88 12.72 17.03
C LYS A 218 -0.18 12.41 15.73
N THR A 219 -0.62 13.08 14.68
CA THR A 219 0.10 13.22 13.41
C THR A 219 0.59 14.62 13.19
N LYS A 220 1.80 14.71 12.64
CA LYS A 220 2.38 15.97 12.21
C LYS A 220 2.96 15.79 10.81
N CYS A 221 2.58 16.70 9.91
CA CYS A 221 3.36 16.97 8.72
C CYS A 221 4.68 17.59 9.18
N VAL A 222 5.78 16.91 8.94
CA VAL A 222 7.11 17.35 9.37
C VAL A 222 7.73 18.21 8.30
N GLU A 223 7.63 17.78 7.04
CA GLU A 223 8.30 18.43 5.94
C GLU A 223 7.60 18.18 4.62
N ILE A 224 7.67 19.18 3.74
CA ILE A 224 7.17 19.11 2.36
C ILE A 224 8.30 19.56 1.45
N CYS A 225 8.68 18.68 0.53
CA CYS A 225 9.74 18.95 -0.42
C CYS A 225 9.28 18.66 -1.83
N GLU A 226 9.78 19.43 -2.78
CA GLU A 226 9.56 19.17 -4.19
C GLU A 226 10.53 18.11 -4.70
N MET A 227 10.12 17.36 -5.71
CA MET A 227 10.95 16.36 -6.38
C MET A 227 10.66 16.30 -7.87
N PRO A 228 11.63 15.84 -8.69
CA PRO A 228 11.40 15.55 -10.10
C PRO A 228 10.34 14.46 -10.29
N GLU A 229 9.59 14.55 -11.38
CA GLU A 229 8.54 13.58 -11.74
C GLU A 229 9.10 12.16 -11.88
N GLU A 230 10.25 12.00 -12.53
CA GLU A 230 10.87 10.70 -12.72
C GLU A 230 11.20 10.01 -11.39
N PHE A 231 11.53 10.81 -10.36
CA PHE A 231 11.83 10.31 -9.03
C PHE A 231 10.56 9.96 -8.26
N ALA A 232 9.54 10.81 -8.31
CA ALA A 232 8.25 10.53 -7.70
C ALA A 232 7.62 9.26 -8.27
N THR A 233 7.69 9.09 -9.59
CA THR A 233 7.19 7.91 -10.30
C THR A 233 7.97 6.67 -9.87
N ALA A 234 9.30 6.72 -9.89
CA ALA A 234 10.12 5.60 -9.45
C ALA A 234 9.88 5.23 -7.98
N LEU A 235 9.71 6.21 -7.08
CA LEU A 235 9.43 5.97 -5.67
C LEU A 235 8.06 5.30 -5.43
N VAL A 236 7.06 5.63 -6.25
CA VAL A 236 5.72 5.01 -6.20
C VAL A 236 5.72 3.62 -6.85
N ASP A 237 6.33 3.48 -8.03
CA ASP A 237 6.27 2.26 -8.84
C ASP A 237 7.13 1.12 -8.29
N SER A 238 8.26 1.47 -7.69
CA SER A 238 9.28 0.48 -7.37
C SER A 238 8.89 -0.47 -6.25
N ASN A 239 7.90 -0.12 -5.40
CA ASN A 239 7.85 -0.65 -4.03
C ASN A 239 9.28 -0.76 -3.45
N ALA A 240 10.19 0.15 -3.85
CA ALA A 240 11.62 -0.11 -3.73
C ALA A 240 11.87 -0.35 -2.27
N LYS A 241 12.67 -1.38 -2.01
CA LYS A 241 13.33 -1.52 -0.73
C LYS A 241 14.28 -0.34 -0.62
N VAL A 242 13.76 0.84 -0.35
CA VAL A 242 14.55 2.03 -0.13
C VAL A 242 15.37 1.73 1.12
N LYS A 243 16.66 1.45 0.92
CA LYS A 243 17.57 0.90 1.94
C LYS A 243 18.15 1.97 2.85
N SER A 244 17.66 3.20 2.71
CA SER A 244 18.14 4.34 3.47
C SER A 244 16.95 5.13 4.00
N SER A 245 16.96 5.47 5.29
CA SER A 245 16.09 6.47 5.94
C SER A 245 16.26 7.87 5.35
N ALA A 246 17.08 8.02 4.31
CA ALA A 246 17.28 9.22 3.55
C ALA A 246 16.06 9.56 2.69
N VAL A 247 15.28 10.54 3.14
CA VAL A 247 14.32 11.23 2.28
C VAL A 247 15.09 12.29 1.49
N VAL A 248 14.91 12.28 0.17
CA VAL A 248 15.54 13.24 -0.75
C VAL A 248 14.59 14.38 -1.02
N CYS A 249 15.03 15.58 -0.70
CA CYS A 249 14.26 16.78 -0.90
C CYS A 249 14.93 17.67 -1.95
N GLY A 250 14.23 18.06 -3.01
CA GLY A 250 14.68 19.14 -3.88
C GLY A 250 14.22 20.50 -3.33
N HIS A 251 15.09 21.49 -3.28
CA HIS A 251 14.70 22.88 -3.05
C HIS A 251 15.53 23.82 -3.94
N GLY A 252 14.89 24.45 -4.94
CA GLY A 252 15.58 25.32 -5.90
C GLY A 252 16.65 24.55 -6.67
N ASP A 253 17.91 24.98 -6.55
CA ASP A 253 19.09 24.34 -7.16
C ASP A 253 19.81 23.34 -6.24
N SER A 254 19.17 22.87 -5.17
CA SER A 254 19.77 21.93 -4.20
C SER A 254 18.94 20.66 -3.94
N VAL A 255 19.63 19.56 -3.66
CA VAL A 255 19.08 18.27 -3.23
C VAL A 255 19.53 18.01 -1.79
N PHE A 256 18.61 17.81 -0.86
CA PHE A 256 18.85 17.60 0.56
C PHE A 256 18.67 16.13 0.90
N PHE A 257 19.63 15.60 1.65
CA PHE A 257 19.63 14.23 2.15
C PHE A 257 19.18 14.23 3.61
N MET A 258 17.96 13.77 3.90
CA MET A 258 17.44 13.74 5.27
C MET A 258 17.42 12.33 5.81
N THR A 259 18.43 11.97 6.61
CA THR A 259 18.37 10.74 7.41
C THR A 259 17.72 11.03 8.75
N SER A 260 17.10 10.03 9.37
CA SER A 260 16.50 10.11 10.71
C SER A 260 17.47 10.60 11.81
N THR A 261 18.78 10.64 11.55
CA THR A 261 19.83 10.87 12.56
C THR A 261 20.80 12.01 12.25
N LYS A 262 20.75 12.69 11.09
CA LYS A 262 21.72 13.75 10.75
C LYS A 262 21.09 14.95 10.07
N LYS A 263 21.68 16.13 10.31
CA LYS A 263 21.37 17.40 9.61
C LYS A 263 21.41 17.18 8.09
N PRO A 264 20.49 17.79 7.34
CA PRO A 264 20.44 17.62 5.90
C PRO A 264 21.75 18.00 5.21
N VAL A 265 22.25 17.13 4.33
CA VAL A 265 23.41 17.42 3.48
C VAL A 265 22.90 17.89 2.12
N ALA A 266 23.31 19.07 1.68
CA ALA A 266 22.92 19.65 0.40
C ALA A 266 23.90 19.26 -0.72
N TYR A 267 23.36 18.79 -1.85
CA TYR A 267 24.06 18.55 -3.12
C TYR A 267 23.49 19.47 -4.20
N SER A 268 24.21 19.73 -5.30
CA SER A 268 23.67 20.54 -6.41
C SER A 268 22.58 19.80 -7.18
N THR A 269 21.65 20.48 -7.84
CA THR A 269 20.55 19.89 -8.65
C THR A 269 20.95 19.36 -10.02
N SER A 270 22.23 19.14 -10.28
CA SER A 270 22.61 18.49 -11.53
C SER A 270 21.88 17.15 -11.64
N ARG A 271 21.44 16.78 -12.86
CA ARG A 271 20.82 15.47 -13.12
C ARG A 271 21.70 14.31 -12.61
N ASN A 272 23.02 14.52 -12.57
CA ASN A 272 23.99 13.58 -12.01
C ASN A 272 23.89 13.43 -10.48
N ALA A 273 23.58 14.50 -9.75
CA ALA A 273 23.36 14.43 -8.30
C ALA A 273 22.06 13.68 -7.96
N TRP A 274 20.99 13.92 -8.71
CA TRP A 274 19.76 13.12 -8.59
C TRP A 274 20.01 11.64 -8.91
N ASN A 275 20.76 11.33 -9.97
CA ASN A 275 21.12 9.95 -10.31
C ASN A 275 21.99 9.28 -9.23
N PHE A 276 22.97 9.99 -8.67
CA PHE A 276 23.81 9.49 -7.58
C PHE A 276 22.98 9.20 -6.32
N VAL A 277 22.10 10.13 -5.95
CA VAL A 277 21.20 9.99 -4.81
C VAL A 277 20.23 8.83 -5.02
N PHE A 278 19.67 8.69 -6.23
CA PHE A 278 18.79 7.59 -6.60
C PHE A 278 19.47 6.23 -6.44
N GLN A 279 20.69 6.06 -6.98
CA GLN A 279 21.47 4.82 -6.82
C GLN A 279 21.86 4.51 -5.37
N THR A 280 21.88 5.52 -4.51
CA THR A 280 22.23 5.35 -3.09
C THR A 280 21.01 4.91 -2.26
N ILE A 281 19.80 5.19 -2.74
CA ILE A 281 18.54 5.08 -1.99
C ILE A 281 17.71 3.88 -2.46
N VAL A 282 17.59 3.70 -3.78
CA VAL A 282 16.93 2.57 -4.44
C VAL A 282 17.92 1.43 -4.66
#